data_AF-A0A1G5H1I0-F1
#
_entry.id   AF-A0A1G5H1I0-F1
#
_cell.length_a   1.000
_cell.length_b   1.000
_cell.length_c   1.000
_cell.angle_alpha   90.00
_cell.angle_beta   90.00
_cell.angle_gamma   90.00
#
_symmetry.space_group_name_H-M   'P 1'
#
loop_
_entity.id
_entity.type
_entity.pdbx_description
1 polymer ?
#
loop_
_entity_poly.entity_id
_entity_poly.type
_entity_poly.pdbx_seq_one_letter_code
_entity_poly.pdbx_strand_id
1 'polypeptide(L)' 'MSKESKKRSLSYRVTTPDERTRREAEIERRSERIMALKAHGLNYATIAIRLGLSASTVSRLAREYVQRAQS' A
#
# COMPACT_ATOMS: atom_id res chain seq x y z
N MET A 1 -28.54 26.71 6.58
CA MET A 1 -27.08 26.49 6.40
C MET A 1 -26.64 25.52 7.49
N SER A 2 -25.99 24.37 7.31
CA SER A 2 -25.60 23.56 6.16
C SER A 2 -25.79 22.09 6.59
N LYS A 3 -26.44 21.27 5.78
CA LYS A 3 -26.67 19.82 6.04
C LYS A 3 -25.42 18.98 5.76
N GLU A 4 -24.23 19.47 6.13
CA GLU A 4 -22.96 18.87 5.71
C GLU A 4 -22.35 17.93 6.77
N SER A 5 -22.75 18.06 8.03
CA SER A 5 -22.08 17.37 9.14
C SER A 5 -22.57 15.94 9.42
N LYS A 6 -23.54 15.40 8.65
CA LYS A 6 -24.19 14.10 8.99
C LYS A 6 -23.99 12.97 7.97
N LYS A 7 -23.17 13.16 6.92
CA LYS A 7 -22.75 12.07 6.00
C LYS A 7 -21.44 11.36 6.39
N ARG A 8 -20.90 11.67 7.58
CA ARG A 8 -19.58 11.21 8.03
C ARG A 8 -19.57 9.94 8.89
N SER A 9 -20.73 9.28 9.09
CA SER A 9 -20.84 8.12 10.00
C SER A 9 -21.15 6.77 9.34
N LEU A 10 -21.16 6.67 8.00
CA LEU A 10 -21.39 5.39 7.32
C LEU A 10 -20.51 5.15 6.08
N SER A 11 -19.39 5.88 5.92
CA SER A 11 -18.50 5.74 4.75
C SER A 11 -17.41 4.68 4.90
N TYR A 12 -17.14 4.17 6.11
CA TYR A 12 -16.08 3.17 6.29
C TYR A 12 -16.43 1.78 5.69
N ARG A 13 -17.70 1.53 5.36
CA ARG A 13 -18.17 0.25 4.80
C ARG A 13 -18.27 0.21 3.28
N VAL A 14 -18.14 1.36 2.60
CA VAL A 14 -18.23 1.42 1.14
C VAL A 14 -16.92 1.98 0.60
N THR A 15 -15.89 1.13 0.52
CA THR A 15 -14.76 1.43 -0.36
C THR A 15 -15.32 1.44 -1.77
N THR A 16 -15.47 2.63 -2.34
CA THR A 16 -15.94 2.79 -3.72
C THR A 16 -14.99 2.04 -4.66
N PRO A 17 -15.46 1.53 -5.82
CA PRO A 17 -14.58 0.86 -6.77
C PRO A 17 -13.34 1.69 -7.10
N ASP A 18 -13.50 3.00 -7.25
CA ASP A 18 -12.41 3.95 -7.52
C ASP A 18 -11.38 4.01 -6.38
N GLU A 19 -11.82 4.06 -5.12
CA GLU A 19 -10.91 4.01 -3.96
C GLU A 19 -10.16 2.67 -3.85
N ARG A 20 -10.80 1.56 -4.25
CA ARG A 20 -10.12 0.26 -4.31
C ARG A 20 -9.02 0.28 -5.37
N THR A 21 -9.34 0.72 -6.58
CA THR A 21 -8.38 0.81 -7.68
C THR A 21 -7.21 1.73 -7.33
N ARG A 22 -7.45 2.90 -6.73
CA ARG A 22 -6.38 3.79 -6.27
C ARG A 22 -5.49 3.13 -5.22
N ARG A 23 -6.09 2.41 -4.27
CA ARG A 23 -5.34 1.72 -3.23
C ARG A 23 -4.52 0.56 -3.78
N GLU A 24 -5.05 -0.18 -4.74
CA GLU A 24 -4.35 -1.26 -5.42
C GLU A 24 -3.17 -0.73 -6.22
N ALA A 25 -3.36 0.34 -7.00
CA ALA A 25 -2.28 1.00 -7.73
C ALA A 25 -1.19 1.56 -6.80
N GLU A 26 -1.56 2.12 -5.63
CA GLU A 26 -0.59 2.57 -4.63
C GLU A 26 0.22 1.39 -4.05
N ILE A 27 -0.45 0.28 -3.76
CA ILE A 27 0.18 -0.95 -3.24
C ILE A 27 1.16 -1.51 -4.28
N GLU A 28 0.76 -1.56 -5.54
CA GLU A 28 1.59 -2.06 -6.64
C GLU A 28 2.85 -1.19 -6.79
N ARG A 29 2.70 0.13 -6.93
CA ARG A 29 3.81 1.07 -7.02
C ARG A 29 4.78 0.95 -5.84
N ARG A 30 4.27 0.76 -4.62
CA ARG A 30 5.12 0.56 -3.43
C ARG A 30 5.88 -0.77 -3.50
N SER A 31 5.21 -1.83 -3.94
CA SER A 31 5.78 -3.17 -4.04
C SER A 31 6.90 -3.23 -5.07
N GLU A 32 6.70 -2.66 -6.25
CA GLU A 32 7.75 -2.53 -7.29
C GLU A 32 8.98 -1.80 -6.76
N ARG A 33 8.76 -0.69 -6.03
CA ARG A 33 9.84 0.12 -5.49
C ARG A 33 10.61 -0.62 -4.38
N ILE A 34 9.92 -1.41 -3.57
CA ILE A 34 10.56 -2.30 -2.57
C ILE A 34 11.43 -3.33 -3.29
N MET A 35 10.93 -3.98 -4.35
CA MET A 35 11.68 -4.98 -5.11
C MET A 35 12.88 -4.40 -5.84
N ALA A 36 12.76 -3.22 -6.44
CA ALA A 36 13.87 -2.52 -7.06
C ALA A 36 14.98 -2.23 -6.03
N LEU A 37 14.61 -1.69 -4.86
CA LEU A 37 15.58 -1.43 -3.80
C LEU A 37 16.19 -2.73 -3.23
N LYS A 38 15.42 -3.82 -3.19
CA LYS A 38 15.90 -5.14 -2.79
C LYS A 38 16.91 -5.70 -3.79
N ALA A 39 16.70 -5.49 -5.09
CA ALA A 39 17.63 -5.87 -6.14
C ALA A 39 18.96 -5.10 -6.05
N HIS A 40 18.94 -3.87 -5.53
CA HIS A 40 20.15 -3.11 -5.16
C HIS A 40 20.85 -3.61 -3.88
N GLY A 41 20.39 -4.71 -3.27
CA GLY A 41 20.99 -5.29 -2.07
C GLY A 41 20.59 -4.62 -0.75
N LEU A 42 19.62 -3.70 -0.76
CA LEU A 42 19.17 -3.04 0.47
C LEU A 42 18.35 -3.99 1.35
N ASN A 43 18.55 -3.86 2.67
CA ASN A 43 17.74 -4.57 3.66
C ASN A 43 16.36 -3.94 3.80
N TYR A 44 15.35 -4.73 4.19
CA TYR A 44 13.99 -4.26 4.40
C TYR A 44 13.87 -3.15 5.44
N ALA A 45 14.72 -3.15 6.48
CA ALA A 45 14.77 -2.04 7.45
C ALA A 45 15.18 -0.72 6.79
N THR A 46 16.21 -0.75 5.93
CA THR A 46 16.68 0.43 5.20
C THR A 46 15.64 0.90 4.17
N ILE A 47 15.00 -0.04 3.49
CA ILE A 47 13.91 0.24 2.54
C ILE A 47 12.72 0.88 3.25
N ALA A 48 12.36 0.38 4.43
CA ALA A 48 11.28 0.90 5.27
C ALA A 48 11.54 2.37 5.65
N ILE A 49 12.74 2.70 6.15
CA ILE A 49 13.13 4.08 6.46
C ILE A 49 13.05 4.97 5.22
N ARG A 50 13.57 4.50 4.08
CA ARG A 50 13.62 5.27 2.83
C ARG A 50 12.24 5.54 2.21
N LEU A 51 11.28 4.65 2.45
CA LEU A 51 9.90 4.76 1.95
C LEU A 51 8.94 5.35 2.98
N GLY A 52 9.39 5.62 4.22
CA GLY A 52 8.52 6.08 5.30
C GLY A 52 7.48 5.02 5.73
N LEU A 53 7.81 3.74 5.58
CA LEU A 53 6.95 2.61 5.91
C LEU A 53 7.47 1.85 7.11
N SER A 54 6.61 1.05 7.74
CA SER A 54 7.07 0.10 8.75
C SER A 54 7.75 -1.11 8.09
N ALA A 55 8.74 -1.69 8.76
CA ALA A 55 9.42 -2.90 8.27
C ALA A 55 8.43 -4.07 8.06
N SER A 56 7.42 -4.20 8.92
CA SER A 56 6.35 -5.20 8.78
C SER A 56 5.52 -4.98 7.52
N THR A 57 5.22 -3.72 7.18
CA THR A 57 4.53 -3.37 5.93
C THR A 57 5.37 -3.75 4.71
N VAL A 58 6.66 -3.42 4.72
CA VAL A 58 7.59 -3.75 3.62
C VAL A 58 7.68 -5.26 3.42
N SER A 59 7.84 -6.03 4.50
CA SER A 59 7.91 -7.49 4.45
C SER A 59 6.64 -8.11 3.88
N ARG A 60 5.46 -7.62 4.33
CA ARG A 60 4.17 -8.10 3.83
C ARG A 60 4.02 -7.82 2.33
N LEU A 61 4.25 -6.58 1.90
CA LEU A 61 4.16 -6.19 0.49
C LEU A 61 5.12 -6.98 -0.39
N ALA A 62 6.36 -7.21 0.08
CA ALA A 62 7.32 -8.02 -0.65
C ALA A 62 6.83 -9.46 -0.85
N ARG A 63 6.26 -10.07 0.19
CA ARG A 63 5.71 -11.42 0.12
C ARG A 63 4.49 -11.50 -0.81
N GLU A 64 3.56 -10.56 -0.70
CA GLU A 64 2.38 -10.47 -1.56
C GLU A 64 2.77 -10.31 -3.04
N TYR A 65 3.80 -9.50 -3.33
CA TYR A 65 4.31 -9.30 -4.69
C TYR A 65 4.88 -10.59 -5.29
N VAL A 66 5.70 -11.33 -4.52
CA VAL A 66 6.26 -12.61 -4.99
C VAL A 66 5.14 -13.63 -5.27
N GLN A 67 4.12 -13.69 -4.41
CA GLN A 67 2.98 -14.59 -4.62
C GLN A 67 2.20 -14.25 -5.88
N ARG A 68 1.95 -12.95 -6.14
CA ARG A 68 1.28 -12.49 -7.37
C ARG A 68 2.08 -12.76 -8.64
N ALA A 69 3.41 -12.61 -8.59
CA ALA A 69 4.29 -12.87 -9.73
C ALA A 69 4.42 -14.37 -10.07
N GLN A 70 4.04 -15.26 -9.16
CA GLN A 70 4.08 -16.71 -9.33
C GLN A 70 2.71 -17.32 -9.69
N SER A 71 1.66 -16.49 -9.77
CA SER A 71 0.27 -16.91 -10.03
C SER A 71 -0.15 -16.62 -11.47
#